data_AF-A0A2S5CLQ2-F1
#
_entry.id   AF-A0A2S5CLQ2-F1
#
_cell.length_a   1.000
_cell.length_b   1.000
_cell.length_c   1.000
_cell.angle_alpha   90.00
_cell.angle_beta   90.00
_cell.angle_gamma   90.00
#
_symmetry.space_group_name_H-M   'P 1'
#
loop_
_entity.id
_entity.type
_entity.pdbx_description
1 polymer ?
#
loop_
_entity_poly.entity_id
_entity_poly.type
_entity_poly.pdbx_seq_one_letter_code
_entity_poly.pdbx_strand_id
1 'polypeptide(L)'
;MVHHISRTRGPGGVARDFFWYISNDKLIIQKISSDRNADGRLYIGNNWANQGKRCFTKDEISAALYWLLGRFGGADFPLANNVEQLRNGAEIDGFGVALYRVNRNVYYAQGSSYLGVVLEHFGILIFVRTAPTIAWRFADSYAAPYHNAASIADRVNECFTTGN
;
A
#
# COMPACT_ATOMS: atom_id res chain seq x y z
N MET A 1 -8.39 -12.74 0.09
CA MET A 1 -7.09 -13.42 -0.07
C MET A 1 -6.42 -12.85 -1.32
N VAL A 2 -5.15 -12.46 -1.23
CA VAL A 2 -4.39 -11.92 -2.38
C VAL A 2 -3.66 -13.08 -3.05
N HIS A 3 -3.93 -13.30 -4.33
CA HIS A 3 -3.21 -14.30 -5.12
C HIS A 3 -2.22 -13.59 -6.05
N HIS A 4 -0.94 -13.87 -5.87
CA HIS A 4 0.09 -13.52 -6.84
C HIS A 4 -0.05 -14.43 -8.06
N ILE A 5 -0.19 -13.83 -9.25
CA ILE A 5 -0.55 -14.56 -10.47
C ILE A 5 0.70 -14.86 -11.29
N SER A 6 1.47 -13.81 -11.56
CA SER A 6 2.61 -13.87 -12.45
C SER A 6 3.45 -12.62 -12.32
N ARG A 7 4.76 -12.84 -12.46
CA ARG A 7 5.75 -11.80 -12.68
C ARG A 7 6.09 -11.80 -14.17
N THR A 8 5.95 -10.66 -14.83
CA THR A 8 6.29 -10.50 -16.26
C THR A 8 7.20 -9.29 -16.44
N ARG A 9 7.94 -9.23 -17.55
CA ARG A 9 8.62 -8.00 -17.94
C ARG A 9 7.67 -7.15 -18.79
N GLY A 10 7.37 -5.94 -18.33
CA GLY A 10 6.63 -4.94 -19.09
C GLY A 10 7.46 -4.34 -20.23
N PRO A 11 6.85 -3.44 -21.04
CA PRO A 11 7.58 -2.69 -22.06
C PRO A 11 8.79 -1.97 -21.43
N GLY A 12 9.98 -2.13 -22.02
CA GLY A 12 11.23 -1.58 -21.48
C GLY A 12 11.95 -2.48 -20.45
N GLY A 13 11.51 -3.72 -20.26
CA GLY A 13 12.20 -4.69 -19.38
C GLY A 13 11.89 -4.53 -17.88
N VAL A 14 10.96 -3.63 -17.53
CA VAL A 14 10.52 -3.37 -16.15
C VAL A 14 9.85 -4.60 -15.56
N ALA A 15 10.27 -5.00 -14.36
CA ALA A 15 9.61 -6.07 -13.62
C ALA A 15 8.20 -5.63 -13.21
N ARG A 16 7.21 -6.43 -13.61
CA ARG A 16 5.80 -6.23 -13.33
C ARG A 16 5.26 -7.40 -12.53
N ASP A 17 4.72 -7.09 -11.37
CA ASP A 17 3.99 -8.06 -10.56
C ASP A 17 2.48 -7.84 -10.77
N PHE A 18 1.74 -8.92 -11.02
CA PHE A 18 0.29 -8.89 -11.13
C PHE A 18 -0.36 -9.62 -9.95
N PHE A 19 -1.31 -8.92 -9.32
CA PHE A 19 -2.08 -9.43 -8.20
C PHE A 19 -3.56 -9.50 -8.57
N TRP A 20 -4.22 -10.58 -8.17
CA TRP A 20 -5.66 -10.59 -8.02
C TRP A 20 -5.96 -10.42 -6.53
N TYR A 21 -6.67 -9.34 -6.20
CA TYR A 21 -7.41 -9.33 -4.95
C TYR A 21 -8.69 -10.14 -5.17
N ILE A 22 -8.90 -11.19 -4.39
CA ILE A 22 -10.14 -11.97 -4.38
C ILE A 22 -10.76 -11.78 -2.99
N SER A 23 -11.88 -11.06 -2.95
CA SER A 23 -12.76 -11.01 -1.78
C SER A 23 -13.64 -12.26 -1.83
N ASN A 24 -13.70 -13.03 -0.76
CA ASN A 24 -14.51 -14.28 -0.70
C ASN A 24 -16.01 -13.98 -0.70
N ASP A 25 -16.37 -12.73 -0.44
CA ASP A 25 -17.69 -12.19 -0.18
C ASP A 25 -18.20 -11.26 -1.30
N LYS A 26 -17.30 -10.74 -2.14
CA LYS A 26 -17.62 -10.02 -3.36
C LYS A 26 -16.72 -10.57 -4.45
N LEU A 27 -17.33 -11.03 -5.55
CA LEU A 27 -16.65 -11.53 -6.76
C LEU A 27 -15.92 -10.38 -7.49
N ILE A 28 -15.12 -9.60 -6.76
CA ILE A 28 -14.26 -8.53 -7.23
C ILE A 28 -12.93 -9.22 -7.49
N ILE A 29 -12.69 -9.54 -8.75
CA ILE A 29 -11.38 -9.92 -9.25
C ILE A 29 -10.81 -8.62 -9.82
N GLN A 30 -9.96 -7.92 -9.08
CA GLN A 30 -9.25 -6.73 -9.59
C GLN A 30 -7.80 -7.05 -9.86
N LYS A 31 -7.40 -6.89 -11.12
CA LYS A 31 -6.01 -7.02 -11.56
C LYS A 31 -5.27 -5.76 -11.12
N ILE A 32 -4.38 -5.89 -10.16
CA ILE A 32 -3.49 -4.83 -9.71
C ILE A 32 -2.15 -5.10 -10.38
N SER A 33 -1.64 -4.11 -11.10
CA SER A 33 -0.27 -4.12 -11.59
C SER A 33 0.58 -3.26 -10.67
N SER A 34 1.76 -3.76 -10.31
CA SER A 34 2.83 -2.92 -9.80
C SER A 34 4.02 -2.95 -10.75
N ASP A 35 4.39 -1.78 -11.27
CA ASP A 35 5.60 -1.60 -12.09
C ASP A 35 6.67 -0.93 -11.23
N ARG A 36 7.87 -1.53 -11.20
CA ARG A 36 9.05 -0.99 -10.50
C ARG A 36 9.98 -0.35 -11.50
N ASN A 37 9.91 0.96 -11.65
CA ASN A 37 10.75 1.65 -12.63
C ASN A 37 12.16 1.90 -12.09
N ALA A 38 13.12 2.06 -13.01
CA ALA A 38 14.51 2.39 -12.68
C ALA A 38 14.68 3.73 -11.94
N ASP A 39 13.63 4.57 -11.92
CA ASP A 39 13.55 5.84 -11.19
C ASP A 39 13.24 5.67 -9.69
N GLY A 40 13.11 4.43 -9.20
CA GLY A 40 12.85 4.13 -7.80
C GLY A 40 11.40 4.29 -7.37
N ARG A 41 10.46 4.44 -8.31
CA ARG A 41 9.02 4.57 -8.03
C ARG A 41 8.27 3.25 -8.22
N LEU A 42 7.30 3.04 -7.34
CA LEU A 42 6.31 1.97 -7.41
C LEU A 42 5.02 2.54 -8.02
N TYR A 43 4.69 2.08 -9.21
CA TYR A 43 3.47 2.47 -9.90
C TYR A 43 2.39 1.44 -9.63
N ILE A 44 1.28 1.85 -9.01
CA ILE A 44 0.20 0.92 -8.66
C ILE A 44 -1.09 1.32 -9.36
N GLY A 45 -1.66 0.41 -10.14
CA GLY A 45 -2.90 0.70 -10.85
C GLY A 45 -3.62 -0.53 -11.38
N ASN A 46 -4.92 -0.34 -11.64
CA ASN A 46 -5.79 -1.32 -12.29
C ASN A 46 -5.78 -1.21 -13.83
N ASN A 47 -5.14 -0.17 -14.39
CA ASN A 47 -4.92 0.01 -15.83
C ASN A 47 -3.72 0.94 -16.07
N TRP A 48 -2.95 0.72 -17.15
CA TRP A 48 -1.74 1.46 -17.51
C TRP A 48 -1.97 2.98 -17.59
N ALA A 49 -3.13 3.40 -18.13
CA ALA A 49 -3.50 4.81 -18.25
C ALA A 49 -3.66 5.56 -16.91
N ASN A 50 -3.84 4.84 -15.80
CA ASN A 50 -4.02 5.42 -14.46
C ASN A 50 -2.78 5.30 -13.57
N GLN A 51 -1.75 4.56 -13.99
CA GLN A 51 -0.53 4.34 -13.19
C GLN A 51 0.20 5.66 -12.88
N GLY A 52 0.18 6.64 -13.79
CA GLY A 52 0.79 7.95 -13.58
C GLY A 52 0.14 8.81 -12.46
N LYS A 53 -1.06 8.44 -11.98
CA LYS A 53 -1.76 9.17 -10.90
C LYS A 53 -1.53 8.56 -9.51
N ARG A 54 -0.92 7.37 -9.42
CA ARG A 54 -0.73 6.58 -8.19
C ARG A 54 0.66 5.96 -8.17
N CYS A 55 1.66 6.82 -8.26
CA CYS A 55 3.06 6.46 -8.07
C CYS A 55 3.46 6.78 -6.63
N PHE A 56 4.17 5.86 -6.00
CA PHE A 56 4.67 5.99 -4.63
C PHE A 56 6.18 5.78 -4.66
N THR A 57 6.92 6.70 -4.05
CA THR A 57 8.36 6.50 -3.77
C THR A 57 8.53 5.67 -2.49
N LYS A 58 9.71 5.07 -2.31
CA LYS A 58 10.05 4.35 -1.07
C LYS A 58 9.93 5.25 0.16
N ASP A 59 10.36 6.51 0.03
CA ASP A 59 10.35 7.48 1.11
C ASP A 59 8.92 7.85 1.50
N GLU A 60 8.03 8.04 0.51
CA GLU A 60 6.63 8.34 0.79
C GLU A 60 5.89 7.16 1.45
N ILE A 61 6.16 5.93 1.01
CA ILE A 61 5.61 4.72 1.64
C ILE A 61 6.12 4.62 3.07
N SER A 62 7.43 4.76 3.26
CA SER A 62 8.06 4.66 4.59
C SER A 62 7.52 5.73 5.53
N ALA A 63 7.41 6.98 5.07
CA ALA A 63 6.85 8.08 5.85
C ALA A 63 5.40 7.82 6.27
N ALA A 64 4.58 7.30 5.36
CA ALA A 64 3.20 6.94 5.67
C ALA A 64 3.11 5.79 6.68
N LEU A 65 3.95 4.76 6.53
CA LEU A 65 4.02 3.63 7.47
C LEU A 65 4.53 4.06 8.84
N TYR A 66 5.51 4.95 8.93
CA TYR A 66 5.96 5.50 10.22
C TYR A 66 4.88 6.30 10.91
N TRP A 67 4.13 7.10 10.16
CA TRP A 67 3.01 7.83 10.74
C TRP A 67 1.94 6.87 11.27
N LEU A 68 1.60 5.81 10.53
CA LEU A 68 0.66 4.78 10.97
C LEU A 68 1.16 4.04 12.21
N LEU A 69 2.43 3.64 12.24
CA LEU A 69 3.02 2.94 13.38
C LEU A 69 3.04 3.85 14.61
N GLY A 70 3.40 5.12 14.46
CA GLY A 70 3.37 6.09 15.56
C GLY A 70 1.95 6.36 16.08
N ARG A 71 0.94 6.24 15.21
CA ARG A 71 -0.47 6.53 15.56
C ARG A 71 -1.21 5.32 16.14
N PHE A 72 -0.98 4.14 15.59
CA PHE A 72 -1.72 2.91 15.90
C PHE A 72 -0.86 1.83 16.58
N GLY A 73 0.47 1.95 16.53
CA GLY A 73 1.37 0.89 16.99
C GLY A 73 1.08 -0.43 16.27
N GLY A 74 0.91 -1.50 17.03
CA GLY A 74 0.50 -2.81 16.52
C GLY A 74 -1.02 -2.99 16.34
N ALA A 75 -1.84 -1.97 16.62
CA ALA A 75 -3.29 -2.06 16.49
C ALA A 75 -3.74 -1.96 15.01
N ASP A 76 -4.97 -2.40 14.77
CA ASP A 76 -5.61 -2.27 13.47
C ASP A 76 -5.84 -0.79 13.13
N PHE A 77 -5.59 -0.42 11.87
CA PHE A 77 -5.86 0.90 11.32
C PHE A 77 -6.77 0.81 10.10
N PRO A 78 -7.74 1.74 9.95
CA PRO A 78 -8.69 1.71 8.86
C PRO A 78 -8.07 2.25 7.55
N LEU A 79 -8.73 1.95 6.43
CA LEU A 79 -8.36 2.48 5.11
C LEU A 79 -8.42 4.02 5.04
N ALA A 80 -9.43 4.65 5.65
CA ALA A 80 -9.60 6.11 5.78
C ALA A 80 -9.27 6.91 4.49
N ASN A 81 -10.01 6.67 3.40
CA ASN A 81 -9.74 7.26 2.08
C ASN A 81 -10.96 7.88 1.38
N ASN A 82 -11.98 8.28 2.15
CA ASN A 82 -13.12 9.03 1.64
C ASN A 82 -12.67 10.39 1.10
N VAL A 83 -12.93 10.65 -0.17
CA VAL A 83 -12.48 11.84 -0.90
C VAL A 83 -13.04 13.12 -0.30
N GLU A 84 -14.32 13.12 0.03
CA GLU A 84 -15.01 14.29 0.54
C GLU A 84 -14.46 14.66 1.93
N GLN A 85 -14.34 13.66 2.80
CA GLN A 85 -13.81 13.86 4.15
C GLN A 85 -12.33 14.26 4.14
N LEU A 86 -11.51 13.70 3.24
CA LEU A 86 -10.11 14.10 3.07
C LEU A 86 -9.98 15.56 2.60
N ARG A 87 -10.81 15.99 1.63
CA ARG A 87 -10.85 17.39 1.16
C ARG A 87 -11.25 18.35 2.27
N ASN A 88 -12.19 17.94 3.11
CA ASN A 88 -12.71 18.75 4.21
C ASN A 88 -11.86 18.64 5.50
N GLY A 89 -10.81 17.80 5.51
CA GLY A 89 -9.98 17.56 6.70
C GLY A 89 -10.69 16.86 7.84
N ALA A 90 -11.82 16.20 7.56
CA ALA A 90 -12.69 15.54 8.56
C ALA A 90 -12.57 14.01 8.56
N GLU A 91 -11.73 13.45 7.68
CA GLU A 91 -11.48 12.02 7.59
C GLU A 91 -10.81 11.50 8.87
N ILE A 92 -11.18 10.29 9.29
CA ILE A 92 -10.58 9.64 10.45
C ILE A 92 -9.13 9.27 10.18
N ASP A 93 -8.31 9.15 11.22
CA ASP A 93 -6.94 8.68 11.04
C ASP A 93 -6.93 7.25 10.46
N GLY A 94 -6.02 7.01 9.52
CA GLY A 94 -5.88 5.72 8.85
C GLY A 94 -5.02 5.85 7.60
N PHE A 95 -5.03 4.84 6.74
CA PHE A 95 -4.01 4.72 5.69
C PHE A 95 -4.10 5.80 4.61
N GLY A 96 -5.30 6.14 4.15
CA GLY A 96 -5.49 7.23 3.18
C GLY A 96 -5.10 8.58 3.77
N VAL A 97 -5.39 8.86 5.04
CA VAL A 97 -4.91 10.05 5.75
C VAL A 97 -3.38 10.07 5.86
N ALA A 98 -2.75 8.94 6.17
CA ALA A 98 -1.30 8.84 6.22
C ALA A 98 -0.66 9.25 4.88
N LEU A 99 -1.18 8.72 3.77
CA LEU A 99 -0.73 9.10 2.43
C LEU A 99 -1.06 10.55 2.08
N TYR A 100 -2.23 11.04 2.46
CA TYR A 100 -2.63 12.44 2.21
C TYR A 100 -1.75 13.45 2.96
N ARG A 101 -1.24 13.08 4.15
CA ARG A 101 -0.29 13.90 4.91
C ARG A 101 1.06 14.02 4.20
N VAL A 102 1.49 12.96 3.53
CA VAL A 102 2.71 12.94 2.72
C VAL A 102 2.53 13.73 1.42
N ASN A 103 1.39 13.54 0.74
CA ASN A 103 1.06 14.23 -0.50
C ASN A 103 -0.40 14.66 -0.48
N ARG A 104 -0.65 15.97 -0.47
CA ARG A 104 -1.99 16.60 -0.36
C ARG A 104 -2.86 16.44 -1.62
N ASN A 105 -2.74 15.32 -2.31
CA ASN A 105 -3.55 14.93 -3.45
C ASN A 105 -4.50 13.79 -3.06
N VAL A 106 -5.80 14.03 -3.21
CA VAL A 106 -6.83 13.05 -2.82
C VAL A 106 -6.78 11.78 -3.66
N TYR A 107 -6.37 11.87 -4.94
CA TYR A 107 -6.22 10.69 -5.81
C TYR A 107 -5.02 9.82 -5.41
N TYR A 108 -3.98 10.45 -4.86
CA TYR A 108 -2.83 9.77 -4.29
C TYR A 108 -3.25 9.01 -3.02
N ALA A 109 -3.98 9.68 -2.13
CA ALA A 109 -4.53 9.09 -0.91
C ALA A 109 -5.49 7.92 -1.18
N GLN A 110 -6.32 8.01 -2.23
CA GLN A 110 -7.17 6.91 -2.67
C GLN A 110 -6.40 5.65 -3.10
N GLY A 111 -5.12 5.80 -3.47
CA GLY A 111 -4.25 4.68 -3.78
C GLY A 111 -3.95 3.77 -2.59
N SER A 112 -4.27 4.17 -1.35
CA SER A 112 -4.09 3.35 -0.14
C SER A 112 -4.74 1.98 -0.23
N SER A 113 -5.90 1.86 -0.90
CA SER A 113 -6.60 0.58 -1.04
C SER A 113 -5.82 -0.43 -1.89
N TYR A 114 -5.05 0.06 -2.87
CA TYR A 114 -4.19 -0.77 -3.69
C TYR A 114 -2.83 -0.99 -3.04
N LEU A 115 -2.26 0.06 -2.45
CA LEU A 115 -0.99 -0.03 -1.76
C LEU A 115 -1.04 -1.00 -0.57
N GLY A 116 -2.14 -1.00 0.20
CA GLY A 116 -2.31 -1.95 1.31
C GLY A 116 -2.28 -3.41 0.88
N VAL A 117 -2.89 -3.74 -0.26
CA VAL A 117 -2.84 -5.09 -0.85
C VAL A 117 -1.41 -5.46 -1.27
N VAL A 118 -0.67 -4.51 -1.85
CA VAL A 118 0.73 -4.73 -2.26
C VAL A 118 1.64 -4.92 -1.04
N LEU A 119 1.46 -4.12 0.01
CA LEU A 119 2.24 -4.25 1.25
C LEU A 119 1.87 -5.50 2.05
N GLU A 120 0.62 -5.96 1.96
CA GLU A 120 0.20 -7.27 2.47
C GLU A 120 0.94 -8.41 1.77
N HIS A 121 1.02 -8.36 0.43
CA HIS A 121 1.75 -9.36 -0.35
C HIS A 121 3.24 -9.42 0.05
N PHE A 122 3.86 -8.27 0.36
CA PHE A 122 5.25 -8.22 0.81
C PHE A 122 5.45 -8.60 2.30
N GLY A 123 4.36 -8.93 3.00
CA GLY A 123 4.37 -9.33 4.41
C GLY A 123 4.62 -8.18 5.37
N ILE A 124 4.46 -6.92 4.94
CA ILE A 124 4.61 -5.74 5.80
C ILE A 124 3.32 -5.53 6.59
N LEU A 125 2.18 -5.67 5.92
CA LEU A 125 0.85 -5.52 6.51
C LEU A 125 0.11 -6.85 6.51
N ILE A 126 -0.89 -6.96 7.39
CA ILE A 126 -1.83 -8.06 7.43
C ILE A 126 -3.22 -7.46 7.25
N PHE A 127 -3.97 -7.95 6.25
CA PHE A 127 -5.36 -7.54 6.09
C PHE A 127 -6.20 -8.05 7.26
N VAL A 128 -6.96 -7.15 7.87
CA VAL A 128 -7.86 -7.49 8.97
C VAL A 128 -9.29 -7.29 8.49
N ARG A 129 -10.08 -8.35 8.57
CA ARG A 129 -11.49 -8.30 8.15
C ARG A 129 -12.33 -7.69 9.29
N THR A 130 -12.47 -6.37 9.28
CA THR A 130 -13.37 -5.66 10.19
C THR A 130 -14.58 -5.15 9.42
N ALA A 131 -15.62 -5.98 9.23
CA ALA A 131 -16.87 -5.47 8.66
C ALA A 131 -17.37 -4.27 9.51
N PRO A 132 -17.72 -3.11 8.91
CA PRO A 132 -17.94 -2.82 7.50
C PRO A 132 -16.75 -2.20 6.73
N THR A 133 -15.58 -2.07 7.35
CA THR A 133 -14.42 -1.32 6.84
C THR A 133 -13.26 -2.20 6.38
N ILE A 134 -12.48 -1.69 5.42
CA ILE A 134 -11.18 -2.29 5.10
C ILE A 134 -10.17 -1.78 6.14
N ALA A 135 -9.43 -2.70 6.77
CA ALA A 135 -8.39 -2.38 7.73
C ALA A 135 -7.17 -3.27 7.54
N TRP A 136 -6.03 -2.80 8.03
CA TRP A 136 -4.81 -3.56 8.15
C TRP A 136 -4.21 -3.36 9.53
N ARG A 137 -3.26 -4.23 9.86
CA ARG A 137 -2.31 -4.03 10.95
C ARG A 137 -0.91 -4.34 10.45
N PHE A 138 0.10 -3.90 11.17
CA PHE A 138 1.47 -4.33 10.90
C PHE A 138 1.61 -5.83 11.17
N ALA A 139 2.39 -6.54 10.36
CA ALA A 139 2.75 -7.91 10.70
C ALA A 139 3.53 -7.94 12.02
N ASP A 140 3.43 -9.05 12.78
CA ASP A 140 3.94 -9.13 14.15
C ASP A 140 5.44 -8.76 14.25
N SER A 141 6.22 -9.08 13.23
CA SER A 141 7.64 -8.70 13.07
C SER A 141 7.91 -7.19 12.99
N TYR A 142 6.88 -6.37 12.84
CA TYR A 142 6.95 -4.91 12.76
C TYR A 142 6.06 -4.21 13.80
N ALA A 143 5.22 -4.97 14.50
CA ALA A 143 4.25 -4.43 15.47
C ALA A 143 4.81 -4.28 16.90
N ALA A 144 5.93 -4.96 17.23
CA ALA A 144 6.49 -4.92 18.58
C ALA A 144 7.25 -3.61 18.85
N PRO A 145 7.21 -3.07 20.09
CA PRO A 145 7.81 -1.77 20.45
C PRO A 145 9.35 -1.71 20.33
N TYR A 146 10.01 -2.85 20.09
CA TYR A 146 11.46 -2.95 19.94
C TYR A 146 11.92 -3.19 18.50
N HIS A 147 11.00 -3.33 17.54
CA HIS A 147 11.35 -3.33 16.12
C HIS A 147 11.61 -1.88 15.71
N ASN A 148 12.87 -1.59 15.45
CA ASN A 148 13.35 -0.27 15.07
C ASN A 148 12.73 0.17 13.73
N ALA A 149 12.47 1.47 13.60
CA ALA A 149 12.02 2.10 12.36
C ALA A 149 12.88 1.68 11.14
N ALA A 150 14.17 1.36 11.35
CA ALA A 150 15.05 0.79 10.35
C ALA A 150 14.45 -0.47 9.68
N SER A 151 13.85 -1.39 10.43
CA SER A 151 13.27 -2.63 9.88
C SER A 151 12.17 -2.42 8.83
N ILE A 152 11.33 -1.39 8.97
CA ILE A 152 10.24 -1.12 8.00
C ILE A 152 10.80 -0.48 6.73
N ALA A 153 11.69 0.52 6.85
CA ALA A 153 12.31 1.14 5.68
C ALA A 153 13.22 0.15 4.95
N ASP A 154 13.96 -0.69 5.67
CA ASP A 154 14.78 -1.75 5.09
C ASP A 154 13.91 -2.77 4.36
N ARG A 155 12.77 -3.18 4.95
CA ARG A 155 11.84 -4.07 4.26
C ARG A 155 11.20 -3.42 3.03
N VAL A 156 10.79 -2.15 3.12
CA VAL A 156 10.33 -1.38 1.95
C VAL A 156 11.44 -1.32 0.90
N ASN A 157 12.69 -1.11 1.30
CA ASN A 157 13.83 -1.12 0.39
C ASN A 157 14.02 -2.48 -0.28
N GLU A 158 13.96 -3.58 0.47
CA GLU A 158 13.98 -4.96 -0.04
C GLU A 158 12.87 -5.23 -1.06
N CYS A 159 11.67 -4.72 -0.81
CA CYS A 159 10.55 -4.82 -1.74
C CYS A 159 10.81 -4.11 -3.07
N PHE A 160 11.81 -3.23 -3.12
CA PHE A 160 12.23 -2.55 -4.35
C PHE A 160 13.56 -3.08 -4.90
N THR A 161 14.39 -3.79 -4.13
CA THR A 161 15.69 -4.34 -4.57
C THR A 161 15.67 -5.82 -4.95
N THR A 162 14.71 -6.61 -4.45
CA THR A 162 14.54 -8.03 -4.82
C THR A 162 14.00 -8.19 -6.24
N GLY A 163 14.88 -7.92 -7.21
CA GLY A 163 14.66 -8.00 -8.66
C GLY A 163 15.75 -8.79 -9.40
N ASN A 164 16.57 -9.57 -8.70
CA ASN A 164 17.48 -10.55 -9.31
C ASN A 164 16.80 -11.92 -9.40
#